data_AF-A0A962C9U1-F1
#
_entry.id   AF-A0A962C9U1-F1
#
_cell.length_a   1.000
_cell.length_b   1.000
_cell.length_c   1.000
_cell.angle_alpha   90.00
_cell.angle_beta   90.00
_cell.angle_gamma   90.00
#
_symmetry.space_group_name_H-M   'P 1'
#
loop_
_entity.id
_entity.type
_entity.pdbx_description
1 polymer ?
#
loop_
_entity_poly.entity_id
_entity_poly.type
_entity_poly.pdbx_seq_one_letter_code
_entity_poly.pdbx_strand_id
1 'polypeptide(L)'
;VDLQAMRNNWESCAVEFDELVAEGEAAQQNTLTSIGWALQMNQLKMSSSEMAPKLVHEALQIIGILAYKNDTPFSVGRHYRDVLSGALMVSNERIAGKSASMLLVFKGD
;
A
#
# COMPACT_ATOMS: atom_id res chain seq x y z
N VAL A 1 1.35 -7.98 14.24
CA VAL A 1 2.63 -7.72 13.53
C VAL A 1 2.36 -7.07 12.18
N ASP A 2 1.35 -7.53 11.46
CA ASP A 2 1.02 -7.07 10.10
C ASP A 2 0.68 -5.58 9.99
N LEU A 3 -0.05 -5.00 10.96
CA LEU A 3 -0.30 -3.55 10.99
C LEU A 3 0.99 -2.74 11.06
N GLN A 4 1.92 -3.20 11.89
CA GLN A 4 3.22 -2.57 12.08
C GLN A 4 4.08 -2.70 10.82
N ALA A 5 4.05 -3.86 10.16
CA ALA A 5 4.74 -4.09 8.90
C ALA A 5 4.18 -3.21 7.77
N MET A 6 2.85 -3.11 7.64
CA MET A 6 2.20 -2.25 6.66
C MET A 6 2.56 -0.77 6.89
N ARG A 7 2.53 -0.31 8.15
CA ARG A 7 2.94 1.06 8.48
C ARG A 7 4.40 1.31 8.09
N ASN A 8 5.32 0.43 8.51
CA ASN A 8 6.74 0.60 8.23
C ASN A 8 7.03 0.63 6.72
N ASN A 9 6.34 -0.19 5.93
CA ASN A 9 6.52 -0.22 4.48
C ASN A 9 6.10 1.12 3.84
N TRP A 10 4.95 1.65 4.24
CA TRP A 10 4.49 2.96 3.77
C TRP A 10 5.41 4.09 4.23
N GLU A 11 5.77 4.10 5.52
CA GLU A 11 6.58 5.14 6.13
C GLU A 11 7.98 5.18 5.52
N SER A 12 8.60 4.01 5.29
CA SER A 12 9.89 3.92 4.62
C SER A 12 9.86 4.50 3.20
N CYS A 13 8.81 4.21 2.43
CA CYS A 13 8.66 4.77 1.07
C CYS A 13 8.44 6.29 1.09
N ALA A 14 7.72 6.80 2.09
CA ALA A 14 7.48 8.24 2.24
C ALA A 14 8.78 8.97 2.60
N VAL A 15 9.56 8.44 3.55
CA VAL A 15 10.87 9.00 3.93
C VAL A 15 11.82 9.00 2.73
N GLU A 16 11.94 7.89 2.02
CA GLU A 16 12.80 7.80 0.83
C GLU A 16 12.39 8.81 -0.25
N PHE A 17 11.07 9.00 -0.46
CA PHE A 17 10.59 10.03 -1.38
C PHE A 17 10.96 11.44 -0.94
N ASP A 18 10.76 11.77 0.35
CA ASP A 18 11.08 13.09 0.90
C ASP A 18 12.59 13.40 0.81
N GLU A 19 13.44 12.40 1.06
CA GLU A 19 14.90 12.49 0.89
C GLU A 19 15.27 12.77 -0.57
N LEU A 20 14.72 12.01 -1.53
CA LEU A 20 14.94 12.22 -2.96
C LEU A 20 14.48 13.62 -3.41
N VAL A 21 13.36 14.12 -2.86
CA VAL A 21 12.88 15.46 -3.16
C VAL A 21 13.86 16.52 -2.66
N ALA A 22 14.44 16.34 -1.47
CA ALA A 22 15.40 17.26 -0.87
C ALA A 22 16.75 17.32 -1.61
N GLU A 23 17.15 16.26 -2.32
CA GLU A 23 18.40 16.19 -3.11
C GLU A 23 18.37 17.03 -4.41
N GLY A 24 17.20 17.45 -4.86
CA GLY A 24 17.00 18.32 -6.03
C GLY A 24 16.56 17.61 -7.31
N GLU A 25 16.17 18.39 -8.31
CA GLU A 25 15.44 17.90 -9.51
C GLU A 25 16.17 16.80 -10.29
N ALA A 26 17.50 16.87 -10.39
CA ALA A 26 18.28 15.87 -11.14
C ALA A 26 18.22 14.47 -10.49
N ALA A 27 18.27 14.40 -9.16
CA ALA A 27 18.16 13.14 -8.41
C ALA A 27 16.74 12.57 -8.51
N GLN A 28 15.73 13.44 -8.35
CA GLN A 28 14.32 13.07 -8.53
C GLN A 28 14.07 12.47 -9.91
N GLN A 29 14.56 13.11 -10.97
CA GLN A 29 14.27 12.68 -12.33
C GLN A 29 14.89 11.33 -12.66
N ASN A 30 16.10 11.04 -12.15
CA ASN A 30 16.73 9.74 -12.36
C ASN A 30 16.04 8.63 -11.57
N THR A 31 15.78 8.84 -10.29
CA THR A 31 15.27 7.77 -9.41
C THR A 31 13.78 7.56 -9.57
N LEU A 32 12.96 8.62 -9.56
CA LEU A 32 11.49 8.49 -9.59
C LEU A 32 10.97 7.98 -10.95
N THR A 33 11.77 8.10 -12.02
CA THR A 33 11.42 7.55 -13.34
C THR A 33 12.02 6.16 -13.59
N SER A 34 12.83 5.65 -12.66
CA SER A 34 13.46 4.34 -12.78
C SER A 34 12.43 3.20 -12.71
N ILE A 35 12.75 2.08 -13.37
CA ILE A 35 11.95 0.85 -13.30
C ILE A 35 11.91 0.33 -11.85
N GLY A 36 13.02 0.45 -11.12
CA GLY A 36 13.11 0.03 -9.71
C GLY A 36 12.10 0.75 -8.82
N TRP A 37 12.03 2.09 -8.93
CA TRP A 37 11.05 2.88 -8.19
C TRP A 37 9.61 2.54 -8.57
N ALA A 38 9.33 2.38 -9.87
CA ALA A 38 8.02 1.97 -10.34
C ALA A 38 7.57 0.60 -9.79
N LEU A 39 8.49 -0.37 -9.71
CA LEU A 39 8.26 -1.69 -9.12
C LEU A 39 7.96 -1.59 -7.61
N GLN A 40 8.75 -0.82 -6.88
CA GLN A 40 8.54 -0.58 -5.44
C GLN A 40 7.17 0.05 -5.17
N MET A 41 6.78 1.08 -5.94
CA MET A 41 5.47 1.73 -5.80
C MET A 41 4.31 0.78 -6.13
N ASN A 42 4.48 -0.08 -7.13
CA ASN A 42 3.49 -1.10 -7.45
C ASN A 42 3.32 -2.10 -6.31
N GLN A 43 4.41 -2.54 -5.71
CA GLN A 43 4.38 -3.44 -4.55
C GLN A 43 3.73 -2.77 -3.33
N LEU A 44 4.01 -1.49 -3.08
CA LEU A 44 3.37 -0.73 -2.00
C LEU A 44 1.85 -0.66 -2.20
N LYS A 45 1.39 -0.35 -3.41
CA LYS A 45 -0.05 -0.28 -3.74
C LYS A 45 -0.75 -1.62 -3.54
N MET A 46 -0.18 -2.70 -4.09
CA MET A 46 -0.74 -4.04 -3.97
C MET A 46 -0.79 -4.49 -2.52
N SER A 47 0.34 -4.45 -1.80
CA SER A 47 0.41 -4.90 -0.40
C SER A 47 -0.54 -4.10 0.51
N SER A 48 -0.62 -2.77 0.35
CA SER A 48 -1.51 -1.93 1.15
C SER A 48 -2.98 -2.27 0.91
N SER A 49 -3.37 -2.48 -0.36
CA SER A 49 -4.75 -2.80 -0.73
C SER A 49 -5.21 -4.19 -0.28
N GLU A 50 -4.29 -5.14 -0.14
CA GLU A 50 -4.57 -6.50 0.32
C GLU A 50 -4.54 -6.62 1.85
N MET A 51 -3.71 -5.82 2.51
CA MET A 51 -3.52 -5.89 3.95
C MET A 51 -4.60 -5.10 4.70
N ALA A 52 -5.01 -3.94 4.19
CA ALA A 52 -6.00 -3.10 4.89
C ALA A 52 -7.32 -3.82 5.21
N PRO A 53 -7.94 -4.60 4.30
CA PRO A 53 -9.15 -5.37 4.62
C PRO A 53 -8.94 -6.40 5.73
N LYS A 54 -7.78 -7.07 5.77
CA LYS A 54 -7.45 -8.09 6.77
C LYS A 54 -7.32 -7.44 8.15
N LEU A 55 -6.57 -6.34 8.23
CA LEU A 55 -6.35 -5.62 9.48
C LEU A 55 -7.63 -5.04 10.07
N VAL A 56 -8.49 -4.43 9.23
CA VAL A 56 -9.77 -3.89 9.70
C VAL A 56 -10.73 -5.01 10.10
N HIS A 57 -10.69 -6.15 9.41
CA HIS A 57 -11.45 -7.33 9.80
C HIS A 57 -11.01 -7.89 11.16
N GLU A 58 -9.71 -8.04 11.39
CA GLU A 58 -9.17 -8.45 12.69
C GLU A 58 -9.57 -7.47 13.80
N ALA A 59 -9.49 -6.16 13.55
CA ALA A 59 -9.94 -5.14 14.50
C ALA A 59 -11.44 -5.29 14.82
N LEU A 60 -12.28 -5.56 13.82
CA LEU A 60 -13.71 -5.84 14.02
C LEU A 60 -13.92 -7.06 14.90
N GLN A 61 -13.18 -8.15 14.68
CA GLN A 61 -13.28 -9.37 15.48
C GLN A 61 -12.84 -9.16 16.94
N ILE A 62 -11.77 -8.39 17.17
CA ILE A 62 -11.24 -8.10 18.51
C ILE A 62 -12.23 -7.22 19.31
N ILE A 63 -12.78 -6.18 18.68
CA ILE A 63 -13.70 -5.24 19.35
C ILE A 63 -15.12 -5.83 19.50
N GLY A 64 -15.53 -6.69 18.56
CA GLY A 64 -16.84 -7.34 18.58
C GLY A 64 -17.98 -6.41 18.16
N ILE A 65 -19.15 -6.58 18.79
CA ILE A 65 -20.39 -5.92 18.34
C ILE A 65 -20.30 -4.39 18.33
N LEU A 66 -19.49 -3.79 19.21
CA LEU A 66 -19.29 -2.35 19.25
C LEU A 66 -18.60 -1.82 17.98
N ALA A 67 -17.74 -2.62 17.36
CA ALA A 67 -17.09 -2.28 16.09
C ALA A 67 -18.04 -2.33 14.90
N TYR A 68 -19.04 -3.22 14.95
CA TYR A 68 -20.04 -3.38 13.91
C TYR A 68 -21.11 -2.28 13.97
N LYS A 69 -21.49 -1.86 15.18
CA LYS A 69 -22.50 -0.83 15.41
C LYS A 69 -21.94 0.54 15.02
N ASN A 70 -22.70 1.35 14.29
CA ASN A 70 -22.22 2.62 13.71
C ASN A 70 -22.22 3.83 14.68
N ASP A 71 -22.81 3.70 15.86
CA ASP A 71 -23.01 4.80 16.82
C ASP A 71 -22.14 4.62 18.09
N THR A 72 -20.97 4.00 17.94
CA THR A 72 -20.01 3.80 19.04
C THR A 72 -18.67 4.47 18.72
N PRO A 73 -17.87 4.84 19.73
CA PRO A 73 -16.51 5.33 19.50
C PRO A 73 -15.55 4.27 18.94
N PHE A 74 -15.96 2.98 18.92
CA PHE A 74 -15.15 1.87 18.44
C PHE A 74 -15.58 1.37 17.05
N SER A 75 -16.50 2.08 16.39
CA SER A 75 -17.06 1.69 15.09
C SER A 75 -15.97 1.55 14.02
N VAL A 76 -15.91 0.41 13.34
CA VAL A 76 -15.02 0.17 12.19
C VAL A 76 -15.76 -0.20 10.91
N GLY A 77 -17.10 -0.32 10.97
CA GLY A 77 -17.92 -0.74 9.83
C GLY A 77 -17.76 0.15 8.58
N ARG A 78 -17.54 1.46 8.74
CA ARG A 78 -17.20 2.35 7.60
C ARG A 78 -15.83 2.00 7.03
N HIS A 79 -14.80 1.97 7.87
CA HIS A 79 -13.44 1.62 7.46
C HIS A 79 -13.40 0.30 6.71
N TYR A 80 -14.12 -0.72 7.21
CA TYR A 80 -14.11 -2.04 6.60
C TYR A 80 -14.69 -2.03 5.18
N ARG A 81 -15.82 -1.35 4.98
CA ARG A 81 -16.43 -1.19 3.64
C ARG A 81 -15.53 -0.40 2.69
N ASP A 82 -14.87 0.64 3.18
CA ASP A 82 -13.98 1.47 2.36
C ASP A 82 -12.79 0.65 1.87
N VAL A 83 -12.11 -0.08 2.76
CA VAL A 83 -10.89 -0.82 2.41
C VAL A 83 -11.16 -2.03 1.49
N LEU A 84 -12.36 -2.64 1.55
CA LEU A 84 -12.72 -3.75 0.66
C LEU A 84 -12.67 -3.38 -0.83
N SER A 85 -12.84 -2.10 -1.15
CA SER A 85 -12.74 -1.62 -2.54
C SER A 85 -11.30 -1.44 -3.03
N GLY A 86 -10.32 -1.42 -2.13
CA GLY A 86 -8.93 -1.05 -2.43
C GLY A 86 -8.31 -1.89 -3.54
N ALA A 87 -8.33 -3.22 -3.41
CA ALA A 87 -7.73 -4.12 -4.39
C ALA A 87 -8.41 -4.04 -5.78
N LEU A 88 -9.71 -3.72 -5.81
CA LEU A 88 -10.47 -3.52 -7.04
C LEU A 88 -10.08 -2.21 -7.74
N MET A 89 -10.03 -1.11 -6.98
CA MET A 89 -9.67 0.22 -7.50
C MET A 89 -8.21 0.29 -7.97
N VAL A 90 -7.31 -0.35 -7.22
CA VAL A 90 -5.89 -0.45 -7.58
C VAL A 90 -5.68 -1.35 -8.80
N SER A 91 -6.63 -2.27 -9.08
CA SER A 91 -6.53 -3.25 -10.15
C SER A 91 -5.30 -4.14 -9.97
N ASN A 92 -5.18 -4.81 -8.82
CA ASN A 92 -3.98 -5.56 -8.42
C ASN A 92 -3.50 -6.53 -9.50
N GLU A 93 -4.40 -7.28 -10.14
CA GLU A 93 -4.05 -8.24 -11.20
C GLU A 93 -3.35 -7.55 -12.39
N ARG A 94 -3.82 -6.35 -12.76
CA ARG A 94 -3.22 -5.55 -13.83
C ARG A 94 -1.84 -5.06 -13.42
N ILE A 95 -1.68 -4.62 -12.17
CA ILE A 95 -0.38 -4.19 -11.65
C ILE A 95 0.59 -5.38 -11.61
N ALA A 96 0.15 -6.55 -11.12
CA ALA A 96 0.95 -7.76 -11.08
C ALA A 96 1.48 -8.16 -12.47
N GLY A 97 0.61 -8.17 -13.49
CA GLY A 97 1.02 -8.48 -14.87
C GLY A 97 2.01 -7.46 -15.46
N LYS A 98 1.83 -6.17 -15.19
CA LYS A 98 2.79 -5.13 -15.61
C LYS A 98 4.12 -5.24 -14.86
N SER A 99 4.08 -5.46 -13.55
CA SER A 99 5.29 -5.65 -12.73
C SER A 99 6.07 -6.88 -13.17
N ALA A 100 5.41 -7.99 -13.53
CA ALA A 100 6.08 -9.15 -14.09
C ALA A 100 6.84 -8.82 -15.39
N SER A 101 6.24 -8.02 -16.27
CA SER A 101 6.90 -7.56 -17.51
C SER A 101 8.10 -6.64 -17.20
N MET A 102 7.96 -5.73 -16.25
CA MET A 102 9.05 -4.84 -15.82
C MET A 102 10.21 -5.61 -15.16
N LEU A 103 9.92 -6.64 -14.37
CA LEU A 103 10.95 -7.47 -13.72
C LEU A 103 11.80 -8.25 -14.73
N LEU A 104 11.24 -8.65 -15.88
CA LEU A 104 12.00 -9.29 -16.95
C LEU A 104 13.05 -8.35 -17.56
N VAL A 105 12.72 -7.05 -17.68
CA VAL A 105 13.66 -6.02 -18.15
C VAL A 105 14.67 -5.69 -17.06
N PHE A 106 14.19 -5.43 -15.84
CA PHE A 106 15.02 -5.03 -14.70
C PHE A 106 16.09 -6.05 -14.32
N LYS A 107 15.82 -7.35 -14.48
CA LYS A 107 16.81 -8.42 -14.24
C LYS A 107 17.88 -8.50 -15.35
N GLY A 108 17.59 -7.96 -16.54
CA GLY A 108 18.49 -7.95 -17.68
C GLY A 108 19.52 -6.82 -17.65
N ASP A 109 19.31 -5.82 -16.79
CA ASP A 109 20.24 -4.74 -16.45
C ASP A 109 21.17 -5.14 -15.30
#